data_AF-A0A4D9EJY9-F1
#
_entry.id   AF-A0A4D9EJY9-F1
#
_cell.length_a   1.000
_cell.length_b   1.000
_cell.length_c   1.000
_cell.angle_alpha   90.00
_cell.angle_beta   90.00
_cell.angle_gamma   90.00
#
_symmetry.space_group_name_H-M   'P 1'
#
loop_
_entity.id
_entity.type
_entity.pdbx_description
1 polymer ?
#
loop_
_entity_poly.entity_id
_entity_poly.type
_entity_poly.pdbx_seq_one_letter_code
_entity_poly.pdbx_strand_id
1 'polypeptide(L)'
;MDSISKPCLCATVSARTLIGAKPDCACAGERVPPPEGMEPVARKIFKGVLLLEMAGVAGACLLFYRMDTNQDFRHTMNRRFPSILEVYYKSNEWSGVYGKREEDQLKWLSSKN
;
A
#
# COMPACT_ATOMS: atom_id res chain seq x y z
N MET A 1 -27.85 -22.34 45.06
CA MET A 1 -29.01 -21.56 44.62
C MET A 1 -28.81 -20.17 45.16
N ASP A 2 -28.31 -19.25 44.34
CA ASP A 2 -28.32 -17.79 44.59
C ASP A 2 -28.11 -17.09 43.23
N SER A 3 -29.20 -17.01 42.47
CA SER A 3 -29.31 -16.19 41.25
C SER A 3 -29.43 -14.73 41.65
N ILE A 4 -28.31 -14.00 41.71
CA ILE A 4 -28.33 -12.55 41.88
C ILE A 4 -28.29 -11.89 40.50
N SER A 5 -29.51 -11.57 40.07
CA SER A 5 -29.92 -10.52 39.16
C SER A 5 -28.87 -9.42 38.90
N LYS A 6 -28.42 -9.29 37.65
CA LYS A 6 -27.93 -8.02 37.11
C LYS A 6 -28.97 -7.53 36.09
N PRO A 7 -29.60 -6.36 36.28
CA PRO A 7 -30.60 -5.87 35.34
C PRO A 7 -29.89 -5.37 34.07
N CYS A 8 -29.99 -6.14 32.99
CA CYS A 8 -30.01 -5.55 31.64
C CYS A 8 -31.33 -4.76 31.53
N LEU A 9 -31.33 -3.52 32.00
CA LEU A 9 -32.42 -2.59 31.71
C LEU A 9 -32.29 -2.14 30.25
N CYS A 10 -32.84 -2.94 29.35
CA CYS A 10 -33.02 -2.56 27.95
C CYS A 10 -34.52 -2.51 27.64
N ALA A 11 -35.17 -1.43 28.09
CA ALA A 11 -36.42 -0.88 27.60
C ALA A 11 -36.66 0.40 28.45
N THR A 12 -36.95 1.56 27.89
CA THR A 12 -38.11 1.80 27.04
C THR A 12 -37.82 2.95 26.08
N VAL A 13 -38.16 2.76 24.81
CA VAL A 13 -38.44 3.84 23.87
C VAL A 13 -39.52 4.74 24.47
N SER A 14 -39.28 6.05 24.56
CA SER A 14 -40.36 7.03 24.65
C SER A 14 -39.98 8.31 23.93
N ALA A 15 -40.88 8.70 23.02
CA ALA A 15 -40.76 9.80 22.10
C ALA A 15 -40.83 11.18 22.78
N ARG A 16 -40.00 12.11 22.28
CA ARG A 16 -40.30 13.53 21.97
C ARG A 16 -39.08 14.42 22.20
N THR A 17 -38.54 14.88 21.07
CA THR A 17 -38.18 16.27 20.76
C THR A 17 -37.53 17.12 21.86
N LEU A 18 -36.23 17.42 21.70
CA LEU A 18 -35.70 18.75 21.33
C LEU A 18 -34.24 18.92 21.82
N ILE A 19 -33.37 19.29 20.87
CA ILE A 19 -32.13 20.04 21.04
C ILE A 19 -30.93 19.28 21.64
N GLY A 20 -29.90 19.11 20.81
CA GLY A 20 -28.51 19.13 21.25
C GLY A 20 -27.87 17.80 21.64
N ALA A 21 -26.67 17.59 21.10
CA ALA A 21 -25.74 16.49 21.34
C ALA A 21 -26.16 15.13 20.77
N LYS A 22 -25.37 14.65 19.80
CA LYS A 22 -25.33 13.25 19.40
C LYS A 22 -24.32 12.55 20.33
N PRO A 23 -24.73 11.78 21.35
CA PRO A 23 -23.82 10.82 21.93
C PRO A 23 -23.76 9.66 20.94
N ASP A 24 -22.71 9.64 20.11
CA ASP A 24 -22.37 8.42 19.38
C ASP A 24 -21.96 7.39 20.43
N CYS A 25 -22.95 6.60 20.87
CA CYS A 25 -22.78 5.36 21.61
C CYS A 25 -21.94 4.42 20.75
N ALA A 26 -20.62 4.50 20.92
CA ALA A 26 -19.72 3.48 20.41
C ALA A 26 -19.90 2.22 21.28
N CYS A 27 -20.73 1.29 20.80
CA CYS A 27 -20.62 -0.09 21.19
C CYS A 27 -19.19 -0.53 20.87
N ALA A 28 -18.37 -0.73 21.90
CA ALA A 28 -17.05 -1.29 21.77
C ALA A 28 -17.20 -2.70 21.17
N GLY A 29 -17.00 -2.79 19.86
CA GLY A 29 -16.84 -4.06 19.17
C GLY A 29 -15.69 -4.82 19.83
N GLU A 30 -15.94 -6.12 20.02
CA GLU A 30 -14.99 -7.17 20.38
C GLU A 30 -13.54 -6.78 20.09
N ARG A 31 -12.76 -6.49 21.14
CA ARG A 31 -11.32 -6.27 21.00
C ARG A 31 -10.69 -7.66 20.83
N VAL A 32 -10.64 -8.16 19.59
CA VAL A 32 -9.94 -9.41 19.25
C VAL A 32 -8.52 -9.33 19.84
N PRO A 33 -8.17 -10.14 20.87
CA PRO A 33 -6.83 -10.11 21.43
C PRO A 33 -5.86 -10.67 20.38
N PRO A 34 -4.81 -9.92 20.01
CA PRO A 34 -3.88 -10.36 18.99
C PRO A 34 -2.98 -11.46 19.58
N PRO A 35 -2.48 -12.40 18.75
CA PRO A 35 -1.83 -13.64 19.19
C PRO A 35 -0.71 -13.37 20.22
N GLU A 36 -0.87 -13.95 21.40
CA GLU A 36 0.08 -13.93 22.52
C GLU A 36 1.44 -14.47 22.05
N GLY A 37 2.49 -13.64 22.08
CA GLY A 37 3.83 -14.10 21.70
C GLY A 37 4.87 -13.06 21.27
N MET A 38 4.53 -11.77 21.17
CA MET A 38 5.57 -10.74 20.96
C MET A 38 5.25 -9.45 21.71
N GLU A 39 6.26 -9.01 22.46
CA GLU A 39 6.34 -7.75 23.20
C GLU A 39 5.74 -6.58 22.39
N PRO A 40 5.04 -5.63 23.02
CA PRO A 40 4.36 -4.50 22.34
C PRO A 40 5.32 -3.63 21.52
N VAL A 41 6.62 -3.68 21.81
CA VAL A 41 7.68 -3.00 21.05
C VAL A 41 7.97 -3.71 19.73
N ALA A 42 8.08 -5.04 19.73
CA ALA A 42 8.35 -5.84 18.54
C ALA A 42 7.23 -5.69 17.49
N ARG A 43 5.97 -5.64 17.93
CA ARG A 43 4.82 -5.39 17.04
C ARG A 43 4.90 -4.06 16.30
N LYS A 44 5.37 -3.00 16.97
CA LYS A 44 5.51 -1.67 16.36
C LYS A 44 6.64 -1.65 15.33
N ILE A 45 7.77 -2.29 15.65
CA ILE A 45 8.91 -2.38 14.74
C ILE A 45 8.54 -3.22 13.51
N PHE A 46 7.93 -4.39 13.69
CA PHE A 46 7.50 -5.24 12.59
C PHE A 46 6.51 -4.52 11.66
N LYS A 47 5.55 -3.78 12.23
CA LYS A 47 4.63 -2.97 11.43
C LYS A 47 5.34 -1.85 10.66
N GLY A 48 6.36 -1.24 11.25
CA GLY A 48 7.21 -0.25 10.57
C GLY A 48 8.01 -0.85 9.43
N VAL A 49 8.63 -2.02 9.63
CA VAL A 49 9.37 -2.76 8.60
C VAL A 49 8.44 -3.16 7.46
N LEU A 50 7.26 -3.70 7.78
CA LEU A 50 6.27 -4.07 6.77
C LEU A 50 5.83 -2.87 5.93
N LEU A 51 5.59 -1.71 6.56
CA LEU A 51 5.27 -0.48 5.83
C LEU A 51 6.44 0.01 4.97
N LEU A 52 7.67 -0.08 5.48
CA LEU A 52 8.87 0.28 4.73
C LEU A 52 9.07 -0.63 3.51
N GLU A 53 8.82 -1.92 3.65
CA GLU A 53 8.92 -2.89 2.56
C GLU A 53 7.82 -2.66 1.51
N MET A 54 6.58 -2.45 1.95
CA MET A 54 5.49 -2.07 1.04
C MET A 54 5.77 -0.75 0.32
N ALA A 55 6.34 0.25 1.00
CA ALA A 55 6.76 1.50 0.36
C ALA A 55 7.91 1.30 -0.63
N GLY A 56 8.87 0.42 -0.32
CA GLY A 56 9.96 0.05 -1.21
C GLY A 56 9.47 -0.64 -2.49
N VAL A 57 8.59 -1.64 -2.34
CA VAL A 57 7.96 -2.34 -3.47
C VAL A 57 7.10 -1.39 -4.29
N ALA A 58 6.28 -0.55 -3.65
CA ALA A 58 5.48 0.45 -4.35
C ALA A 58 6.36 1.46 -5.12
N GLY A 59 7.48 1.89 -4.54
CA GLY A 59 8.46 2.76 -5.20
C GLY A 59 9.07 2.10 -6.44
N ALA A 60 9.48 0.83 -6.33
CA ALA A 60 9.98 0.07 -7.47
C ALA A 60 8.90 -0.13 -8.54
N CYS A 61 7.68 -0.54 -8.17
CA CYS A 61 6.56 -0.69 -9.10
C CYS A 61 6.23 0.63 -9.81
N LEU A 62 6.23 1.76 -9.09
CA LEU A 62 5.99 3.07 -9.68
C LEU A 62 7.10 3.46 -10.65
N LEU A 63 8.36 3.16 -10.32
CA LEU A 63 9.51 3.37 -11.19
C LEU A 63 9.35 2.58 -12.50
N PHE A 64 9.03 1.29 -12.40
CA PHE A 64 8.78 0.42 -13.56
C PHE A 64 7.58 0.89 -14.38
N TYR A 65 6.48 1.28 -13.73
CA TYR A 65 5.31 1.83 -14.41
C TYR A 65 5.62 3.12 -15.16
N ARG A 66 6.40 4.01 -14.54
CA ARG A 66 6.85 5.26 -15.18
C ARG A 66 7.78 5.01 -16.35
N MET A 67 8.68 4.03 -16.25
CA MET A 67 9.53 3.60 -17.36
C MET A 67 8.70 3.04 -18.50
N ASP A 68 7.70 2.19 -18.24
CA ASP A 68 6.90 1.61 -19.32
C ASP A 68 6.05 2.66 -20.03
N THR A 69 5.43 3.58 -19.26
CA THR A 69 4.56 4.64 -19.79
C THR A 69 5.31 5.73 -20.55
N ASN A 70 6.49 6.16 -20.07
CA ASN A 70 7.21 7.31 -20.63
C ASN A 70 8.57 6.91 -21.20
N GLN A 71 8.73 7.11 -22.51
CA GLN A 71 9.96 6.78 -23.22
C GLN A 71 11.11 7.77 -22.93
N ASP A 72 10.79 9.06 -22.74
CA ASP A 72 11.78 10.09 -22.37
C ASP A 72 12.36 9.86 -20.97
N PHE A 73 11.56 9.23 -20.10
CA PHE A 73 12.02 8.81 -18.78
C PHE A 73 13.07 7.70 -18.89
N ARG A 74 12.87 6.72 -19.78
CA ARG A 74 13.89 5.69 -20.08
C ARG A 74 15.18 6.31 -20.62
N HIS A 75 15.08 7.32 -21.49
CA HIS A 75 16.26 8.02 -22.02
C HIS A 75 17.06 8.71 -20.91
N THR A 76 16.36 9.43 -20.02
CA THR A 76 16.98 10.12 -18.90
C THR A 76 17.60 9.11 -17.92
N MET A 77 16.90 8.00 -17.65
CA MET A 77 17.39 6.92 -16.80
C MET A 77 18.61 6.24 -17.42
N ASN A 78 18.64 6.05 -18.74
CA ASN A 78 19.79 5.50 -19.46
C ASN A 78 21.06 6.32 -19.20
N ARG A 79 20.93 7.65 -19.17
CA ARG A 79 22.08 8.54 -18.90
C ARG A 79 22.51 8.54 -17.44
N ARG A 80 21.58 8.31 -16.51
CA ARG A 80 21.86 8.42 -15.08
C ARG A 80 22.24 7.07 -14.44
N PHE A 81 21.49 6.02 -14.76
CA PHE A 81 21.59 4.69 -14.17
C PHE A 81 21.37 3.61 -15.25
N PRO A 82 22.39 3.32 -16.07
CA PRO A 82 22.27 2.33 -17.14
C PRO A 82 21.97 0.92 -16.61
N SER A 83 22.41 0.59 -15.39
CA SER A 83 22.19 -0.71 -14.75
C SER A 83 20.71 -1.02 -14.49
N ILE A 84 19.91 -0.03 -14.06
CA ILE A 84 18.47 -0.21 -13.83
C ILE A 84 17.75 -0.50 -15.14
N LEU A 85 18.18 0.17 -16.22
CA LEU A 85 17.61 -0.01 -17.55
C LEU A 85 17.97 -1.37 -18.15
N GLU A 86 19.17 -1.89 -17.91
CA GLU A 86 19.54 -3.25 -18.29
C GLU A 86 18.66 -4.30 -17.62
N VAL A 87 18.41 -4.16 -16.31
CA VAL A 87 17.50 -5.04 -15.58
C VAL A 87 16.08 -4.97 -16.15
N TYR A 88 15.60 -3.78 -16.52
CA TYR A 88 14.31 -3.62 -17.21
C TYR A 88 14.26 -4.39 -18.54
N TYR A 89 15.27 -4.25 -19.41
CA TYR A 89 15.29 -4.99 -20.68
C TYR A 89 15.37 -6.50 -20.48
N LYS A 90 16.22 -6.97 -19.55
CA LYS A 90 16.33 -8.41 -19.25
C LYS A 90 15.03 -8.99 -18.68
N SER A 91 14.33 -8.20 -17.86
CA SER A 91 13.03 -8.60 -17.30
C SER A 91 11.95 -8.69 -18.40
N ASN A 92 12.00 -7.78 -19.39
CA ASN A 92 11.12 -7.85 -20.56
C ASN A 92 11.46 -9.02 -21.49
N GLU A 93 12.74 -9.35 -21.66
CA GLU A 93 13.16 -10.55 -22.39
C GLU A 93 12.65 -11.83 -21.71
N TRP A 94 12.63 -11.86 -20.36
CA TRP A 94 12.02 -12.95 -19.60
C TRP A 94 10.49 -13.02 -19.72
N SER A 95 9.81 -11.90 -19.93
CA SER A 95 8.37 -11.88 -20.24
C SER A 95 8.06 -12.14 -21.71
N GLY A 96 9.08 -12.39 -22.54
CA GLY A 96 8.96 -12.68 -23.97
C GLY A 96 8.75 -11.43 -24.85
N VAL A 97 8.92 -10.23 -24.30
CA VAL A 97 8.80 -8.96 -25.03
C VAL A 97 10.18 -8.51 -25.49
N TYR A 98 10.49 -8.78 -26.75
CA TYR A 98 11.73 -8.37 -27.42
C TYR A 98 11.55 -7.05 -28.19
N GLY A 99 12.65 -6.40 -28.56
CA GLY A 99 12.64 -5.21 -29.43
C GLY A 99 12.53 -3.84 -28.75
N LYS A 100 12.09 -3.77 -27.48
CA LYS A 100 11.99 -2.51 -26.70
C LYS A 100 13.30 -1.69 -26.68
N ARG A 101 14.47 -2.35 -26.70
CA ARG A 101 15.79 -1.70 -26.72
C ARG A 101 16.07 -1.01 -28.06
N GLU A 102 15.75 -1.67 -29.17
CA GLU A 102 16.02 -1.15 -30.52
C GLU A 102 15.09 0.03 -30.84
N GLU A 103 13.82 -0.06 -30.44
CA GLU A 103 12.86 1.05 -30.56
C GLU A 103 13.31 2.30 -29.80
N ASP A 104 13.79 2.13 -28.58
CA ASP A 104 14.32 3.22 -27.76
C ASP A 104 15.57 3.84 -28.44
N GLN A 105 16.50 3.02 -28.94
CA GLN A 105 17.69 3.52 -29.64
C GLN A 105 17.36 4.25 -30.94
N LEU A 106 16.46 3.72 -31.76
CA LEU A 106 16.03 4.34 -33.02
C LEU A 106 15.45 5.73 -32.77
N LYS A 107 14.61 5.89 -31.75
CA LYS A 107 13.99 7.17 -31.41
C LYS A 107 14.99 8.18 -30.84
N TRP A 108 15.95 7.72 -30.03
CA TRP A 108 16.99 8.60 -29.52
C TRP A 108 17.95 9.07 -30.61
N LEU A 109 18.25 8.21 -31.58
CA LEU A 109 19.03 8.56 -32.75
C LEU A 109 18.26 9.52 -33.67
N SER A 110 16.96 9.29 -33.89
CA SER A 110 16.13 10.16 -34.74
C SER A 110 15.92 11.54 -34.12
N SER A 111 15.86 11.65 -32.79
CA SER A 111 15.69 12.93 -32.10
C SER A 111 16.96 13.80 -32.10
N LYS A 112 18.10 13.24 -32.53
CA LYS A 112 19.40 13.92 -32.54
C LYS A 112 19.78 14.49 -33.92
N ASN A 113 18.98 14.19 -34.95
CA ASN A 113 19.17 14.58 -36.36
C ASN A 113 18.10 15.61 -36.74
#